data_AF-A0A2S2P145-F1
#
_entry.id   AF-A0A2S2P145-F1
#
_cell.length_a   1.000
_cell.length_b   1.000
_cell.length_c   1.000
_cell.angle_alpha   90.00
_cell.angle_beta   90.00
_cell.angle_gamma   90.00
#
_symmetry.space_group_name_H-M   'P 1'
#
loop_
_entity.id
_entity.type
_entity.pdbx_description
1 polymer ?
#
loop_
_entity_poly.entity_id
_entity_poly.type
_entity_poly.pdbx_seq_one_letter_code
_entity_poly.pdbx_strand_id
1 'polypeptide(L)'
;TVDTMHFITAAFLNTACMCIIAALGHVEPKAITRDVNETEMFYYDIRPELFNWTNGADTKFVFTPSLQNYPDLLHWIHYKFNSKNRHGYLYGTPPANLLERQILLDVIGLNKKTYQVETQVIR
;
A
#
# COMPACT_ATOMS: atom_id res chain seq x y z
N THR A 1 -33.74 -24.27 34.96
CA THR A 1 -33.56 -24.73 33.55
C THR A 1 -33.60 -23.60 32.53
N VAL A 2 -34.00 -22.37 32.89
CA VAL A 2 -34.05 -21.22 31.95
C VAL A 2 -32.72 -20.46 31.85
N ASP A 3 -31.88 -20.45 32.90
CA ASP A 3 -30.60 -19.72 32.91
C ASP A 3 -29.50 -20.36 32.03
N THR A 4 -29.56 -21.66 31.78
CA THR A 4 -28.57 -22.36 30.94
C THR A 4 -28.75 -22.03 29.46
N MET A 5 -29.96 -21.67 29.01
CA MET A 5 -30.22 -21.32 27.60
C MET A 5 -29.80 -19.88 27.24
N HIS A 6 -29.83 -18.94 28.20
CA HIS A 6 -29.36 -17.56 27.98
C HIS A 6 -27.84 -17.45 27.85
N PHE A 7 -27.09 -18.33 28.52
CA PHE A 7 -25.62 -18.37 28.39
C PHE A 7 -25.15 -18.93 27.03
N ILE A 8 -25.91 -19.88 26.48
CA ILE A 8 -25.57 -20.53 25.21
C ILE A 8 -25.82 -19.59 24.01
N THR A 9 -26.88 -18.78 24.07
CA THR A 9 -27.21 -17.81 23.00
C THR A 9 -26.22 -16.64 22.90
N ALA A 10 -25.64 -16.18 24.02
CA ALA A 10 -24.61 -15.14 24.01
C ALA A 10 -23.26 -15.62 23.46
N ALA A 11 -22.91 -16.90 23.68
CA ALA A 11 -21.66 -17.47 23.19
C ALA A 11 -21.63 -17.59 21.66
N PHE A 12 -22.77 -17.93 21.03
CA PHE A 12 -22.85 -18.11 19.58
C PHE A 12 -22.83 -16.79 18.79
N LEU A 13 -23.36 -15.69 19.36
CA LEU A 13 -23.36 -14.39 18.68
C LEU A 13 -21.94 -13.81 18.54
N ASN A 14 -21.09 -13.98 19.57
CA ASN A 14 -19.70 -13.51 19.54
C ASN A 14 -18.81 -14.35 18.60
N THR A 15 -19.00 -15.66 18.53
CA THR A 15 -18.25 -16.53 17.61
C THR A 15 -18.67 -16.33 16.16
N ALA A 16 -19.95 -16.10 15.89
CA ALA A 16 -20.44 -15.78 14.54
C ALA A 16 -19.92 -14.42 14.03
N CYS A 17 -19.86 -13.39 14.89
CA CYS A 17 -19.26 -12.10 14.54
C CYS A 17 -17.76 -12.20 14.21
N MET A 18 -17.00 -13.03 14.94
CA MET A 18 -15.57 -13.23 14.69
C MET A 18 -15.29 -13.93 13.36
N CYS A 19 -16.15 -14.86 12.91
CA CYS A 19 -15.99 -15.52 11.61
C CYS A 19 -16.37 -14.62 10.44
N ILE A 20 -17.33 -13.70 10.61
CA ILE A 20 -17.74 -12.76 9.55
C ILE A 20 -16.63 -11.72 9.29
N ILE A 21 -15.92 -11.27 10.33
CA ILE A 21 -14.78 -10.33 10.17
C ILE A 21 -13.62 -11.02 9.42
N ALA A 22 -13.40 -12.32 9.61
CA ALA A 22 -12.38 -13.06 8.87
C ALA A 22 -12.76 -13.36 7.41
N ALA A 23 -14.06 -13.50 7.11
CA ALA A 23 -14.56 -13.81 5.77
C ALA A 23 -14.77 -12.55 4.88
N LEU A 24 -14.87 -11.36 5.48
CA LEU A 24 -14.90 -10.08 4.78
C LEU A 24 -13.48 -9.65 4.37
N GLY A 25 -12.89 -10.42 3.45
CA GLY A 25 -11.85 -9.95 2.54
C GLY A 25 -10.56 -9.42 3.16
N HIS A 26 -9.73 -10.32 3.72
CA HIS A 26 -8.29 -10.05 3.69
C HIS A 26 -7.81 -10.26 2.25
N VAL A 27 -8.00 -9.24 1.40
CA VAL A 27 -7.20 -9.13 0.18
C VAL A 27 -5.81 -8.77 0.68
N GLU A 28 -4.92 -9.76 0.80
CA GLU A 28 -3.51 -9.45 1.00
C GLU A 28 -3.07 -8.54 -0.14
N PRO A 29 -2.64 -7.30 0.14
CA PRO A 29 -2.14 -6.43 -0.90
C PRO A 29 -1.01 -7.17 -1.60
N LYS A 30 -1.07 -7.27 -2.93
CA LYS A 30 0.00 -7.86 -3.72
C LYS A 30 1.29 -7.10 -3.42
N ALA A 31 2.14 -7.70 -2.59
CA ALA A 31 3.39 -7.10 -2.18
C ALA A 31 4.36 -7.08 -3.36
N ILE A 32 4.86 -5.90 -3.70
CA ILE A 32 5.85 -5.75 -4.77
C ILE A 32 7.21 -5.61 -4.12
N THR A 33 8.02 -6.66 -4.20
CA THR A 33 9.36 -6.68 -3.59
C THR A 33 10.41 -6.12 -4.56
N ARG A 34 11.36 -5.33 -4.02
CA ARG A 34 12.52 -4.81 -4.74
C ARG A 34 13.78 -4.93 -3.88
N ASP A 35 14.78 -5.60 -4.43
CA ASP A 35 16.11 -5.62 -3.83
C ASP A 35 16.81 -4.28 -4.08
N VAL A 36 17.63 -3.86 -3.11
CA VAL A 36 18.42 -2.63 -3.18
C VAL A 36 19.87 -2.93 -2.85
N ASN A 37 20.78 -2.23 -3.52
CA ASN A 37 22.22 -2.38 -3.35
C ASN A 37 22.85 -1.01 -3.12
N GLU A 38 23.77 -0.91 -2.16
CA GLU A 38 24.49 0.33 -1.84
C GLU A 38 25.30 0.91 -3.02
N THR A 39 25.69 0.05 -3.97
CA THR A 39 26.48 0.43 -5.15
C THR A 39 25.63 0.78 -6.37
N GLU A 40 24.31 0.58 -6.29
CA GLU A 40 23.39 0.73 -7.42
C GLU A 40 22.27 1.72 -7.10
N MET A 41 21.77 2.39 -8.13
CA MET A 41 20.60 3.24 -7.99
C MET A 41 19.35 2.36 -7.90
N PHE A 42 18.65 2.44 -6.77
CA PHE A 42 17.27 2.01 -6.68
C PHE A 42 16.40 2.89 -7.57
N TYR A 43 15.53 2.25 -8.37
CA TYR A 43 14.57 2.93 -9.23
C TYR A 43 13.27 2.12 -9.32
N TYR A 44 12.14 2.80 -9.12
CA TYR A 44 10.81 2.21 -9.22
C TYR A 44 9.81 3.18 -9.85
N ASP A 45 9.02 2.68 -10.80
CA ASP A 45 8.02 3.43 -11.53
C ASP A 45 6.60 3.19 -10.99
N ILE A 46 6.00 4.25 -10.44
CA ILE A 46 4.63 4.25 -9.97
C ILE A 46 3.72 4.62 -11.16
N ARG A 47 3.00 3.63 -11.68
CA ARG A 47 2.06 3.83 -12.79
C ARG A 47 0.61 3.57 -12.35
N PRO A 48 -0.41 4.11 -13.04
CA PRO A 48 -1.83 3.87 -12.73
C PRO A 48 -2.21 2.38 -12.68
N GLU A 49 -1.54 1.57 -13.49
CA GLU A 49 -1.78 0.13 -13.59
C GLU A 49 -1.45 -0.59 -12.28
N LEU A 50 -0.59 -0.02 -11.43
CA LEU A 50 -0.34 -0.48 -10.07
C LEU A 50 -1.63 -0.53 -9.22
N PHE A 51 -2.60 0.33 -9.53
CA PHE A 51 -3.87 0.48 -8.85
C PHE A 51 -5.05 -0.07 -9.67
N ASN A 52 -4.78 -0.88 -10.71
CA ASN A 52 -5.76 -1.34 -11.70
C ASN A 52 -6.50 -0.19 -12.43
N TRP A 53 -5.85 0.97 -12.58
CA TRP A 53 -6.40 2.10 -13.32
C TRP A 53 -5.84 2.17 -14.74
N THR A 54 -6.62 2.74 -15.65
CA THR A 54 -6.22 2.95 -17.04
C THR A 54 -5.69 4.37 -17.25
N ASN A 55 -4.60 4.49 -18.01
CA ASN A 55 -3.93 5.76 -18.29
C ASN A 55 -4.53 6.49 -19.52
N GLY A 56 -5.82 6.86 -19.45
CA GLY A 56 -6.53 7.56 -20.53
C GLY A 56 -6.11 9.03 -20.72
N ALA A 57 -6.42 9.62 -21.87
CA ALA A 57 -5.97 10.98 -22.23
C ALA A 57 -6.43 12.07 -21.23
N ASP A 58 -7.61 11.91 -20.64
CA ASP A 58 -8.22 12.85 -19.69
C ASP A 58 -7.95 12.51 -18.21
N THR A 59 -7.19 11.44 -17.95
CA THR A 59 -6.89 11.00 -16.58
C THR A 59 -5.83 11.88 -15.94
N LYS A 60 -6.01 12.17 -14.65
CA LYS A 60 -5.07 12.90 -13.82
C LYS A 60 -4.89 12.13 -12.52
N PHE A 61 -3.65 11.82 -12.18
CA PHE A 61 -3.31 11.08 -10.98
C PHE A 61 -2.49 11.93 -10.03
N VAL A 62 -2.62 11.63 -8.75
CA VAL A 62 -1.68 12.06 -7.71
C VAL A 62 -1.20 10.80 -7.02
N PHE A 63 0.12 10.68 -6.83
CA PHE A 63 0.69 9.61 -6.03
C PHE A 63 1.44 10.24 -4.86
N THR A 64 1.19 9.71 -3.66
CA THR A 64 1.82 10.16 -2.43
C THR A 64 2.52 8.95 -1.80
N PRO A 65 3.81 8.76 -2.09
CA PRO A 65 4.58 7.70 -1.45
C PRO A 65 5.12 8.16 -0.09
N SER A 66 5.19 7.24 0.87
CA SER A 66 5.81 7.48 2.17
C SER A 66 6.39 6.19 2.73
N LEU A 67 7.26 6.30 3.74
CA LEU A 67 7.63 5.15 4.56
C LEU A 67 6.40 4.70 5.34
N GLN A 68 6.14 3.39 5.41
CA GLN A 68 4.95 2.87 6.06
C GLN A 68 4.85 3.34 7.53
N ASN A 69 3.68 3.87 7.90
CA ASN A 69 3.38 4.53 9.18
C ASN A 69 4.10 5.87 9.44
N TYR A 70 4.77 6.44 8.45
CA TYR A 70 5.40 7.77 8.52
C TYR A 70 4.90 8.64 7.37
N PRO A 71 4.90 9.98 7.53
CA PRO A 71 4.46 10.89 6.47
C PRO A 71 5.51 11.08 5.37
N ASP A 72 6.78 10.84 5.69
CA ASP A 72 7.92 11.13 4.81
C ASP A 72 8.56 9.84 4.26
N LEU A 73 9.34 10.00 3.19
CA LEU A 73 10.23 8.96 2.69
C LEU A 73 11.51 8.89 3.54
N LEU A 74 12.23 7.78 3.44
CA LEU A 74 13.61 7.72 3.91
C LEU A 74 14.46 8.77 3.17
N HIS A 75 15.43 9.35 3.87
CA HIS A 75 16.25 10.47 3.36
C HIS A 75 16.95 10.21 2.01
N TRP A 76 17.24 8.95 1.70
CA TRP A 76 17.91 8.54 0.47
C TRP A 76 16.94 8.21 -0.67
N ILE A 77 15.62 8.18 -0.43
CA ILE A 77 14.59 7.90 -1.42
C ILE A 77 13.91 9.22 -1.81
N HIS A 78 13.89 9.50 -3.11
CA HIS A 78 13.26 10.68 -3.67
C HIS A 78 12.08 10.31 -4.54
N TYR A 79 11.05 11.16 -4.53
CA TYR A 79 9.89 11.04 -5.38
C TYR A 79 9.84 12.16 -6.41
N LYS A 80 9.48 11.82 -7.65
CA LYS A 80 9.17 12.79 -8.70
C LYS A 80 7.98 12.33 -9.53
N PHE A 81 7.00 13.22 -9.69
CA PHE A 81 5.92 13.02 -10.65
C PHE A 81 6.29 13.59 -12.02
N ASN A 82 5.97 12.85 -13.09
CA ASN A 82 6.09 13.31 -14.46
C ASN A 82 4.70 13.48 -15.06
N SER A 83 4.31 14.74 -15.27
CA SER A 83 3.01 15.11 -15.82
C SER A 83 2.80 14.71 -17.29
N LYS A 84 3.88 14.59 -18.08
CA LYS A 84 3.78 14.18 -19.50
C LYS A 84 3.32 12.73 -19.62
N ASN A 85 3.88 11.86 -18.79
CA ASN A 85 3.63 10.41 -18.83
C ASN A 85 2.58 9.98 -17.79
N ARG A 86 2.26 10.87 -16.84
CA ARG A 86 1.35 10.69 -15.70
C ARG A 86 1.78 9.58 -14.75
N HIS A 87 3.09 9.43 -14.58
CA HIS A 87 3.73 8.42 -13.73
C HIS A 87 4.55 9.10 -12.62
N GLY A 88 4.67 8.42 -11.49
CA GLY A 88 5.61 8.74 -10.44
C GLY A 88 6.88 7.91 -10.55
N TYR A 89 7.98 8.43 -10.01
CA TYR A 89 9.25 7.72 -9.90
C TYR A 89 9.74 7.81 -8.47
N LEU A 90 10.11 6.67 -7.90
CA LEU A 90 10.93 6.58 -6.70
C LEU A 90 12.35 6.25 -7.14
N TYR A 91 13.33 6.96 -6.61
CA TYR A 91 14.73 6.71 -6.93
C TYR A 91 15.66 7.14 -5.80
N GLY A 92 16.82 6.51 -5.71
CA GLY A 92 17.77 6.76 -4.64
C GLY A 92 18.92 5.77 -4.63
N THR A 93 19.91 6.00 -3.77
CA THR A 93 20.97 5.03 -3.51
C THR A 93 21.01 4.75 -2.01
N PRO A 94 20.84 3.49 -1.57
CA PRO A 94 20.92 3.13 -0.16
C PRO A 94 22.28 3.53 0.46
N PRO A 95 22.32 4.01 1.70
CA PRO A 95 23.57 4.22 2.43
C PRO A 95 24.26 2.89 2.76
N ALA A 96 25.60 2.89 2.85
CA ALA A 96 26.47 1.71 3.02
C ALA A 96 26.32 0.94 4.36
N ASN A 97 25.41 1.38 5.23
CA ASN A 97 25.15 0.79 6.54
C ASN A 97 23.66 0.54 6.74
N LEU A 98 22.90 0.36 5.65
CA LEU A 98 21.53 -0.08 5.72
C LEU A 98 21.53 -1.44 6.43
N LEU A 99 21.12 -1.45 7.70
CA LEU A 99 20.84 -2.70 8.42
C LEU A 99 19.88 -3.52 7.54
N GLU A 100 20.04 -4.84 7.49
CA GLU A 100 19.18 -5.80 6.76
C GLU A 100 17.73 -5.73 7.24
N ARG A 101 17.06 -4.62 6.95
CA ARG A 101 15.71 -4.29 7.35
C ARG A 101 14.91 -4.19 6.09
N GLN A 102 13.81 -4.93 6.08
CA GLN A 102 12.77 -4.73 5.11
C GLN A 102 12.24 -3.30 5.22
N ILE A 103 12.21 -2.59 4.09
CA ILE A 103 11.67 -1.24 3.98
C ILE A 103 10.30 -1.37 3.33
N LEU A 104 9.28 -0.87 4.01
CA LEU A 104 7.91 -0.89 3.50
C LEU A 104 7.55 0.54 3.10
N LEU A 105 7.23 0.75 1.83
CA LEU A 105 6.76 2.03 1.32
C LEU A 105 5.28 1.91 0.99
N ASP A 106 4.47 2.79 1.57
CA ASP A 106 3.08 2.93 1.17
C ASP A 106 3.02 3.90 -0.01
N VAL A 107 2.18 3.61 -0.99
CA VAL A 107 1.86 4.52 -2.09
C VAL A 107 0.36 4.72 -2.14
N ILE A 108 -0.07 5.93 -1.78
CA ILE A 108 -1.46 6.34 -1.90
C ILE A 108 -1.66 6.96 -3.28
N GLY A 109 -2.48 6.32 -4.09
CA GLY A 109 -2.94 6.85 -5.37
C GLY A 109 -4.27 7.58 -5.22
N LEU A 110 -4.43 8.70 -5.91
CA LEU A 110 -5.71 9.36 -6.15
C LEU A 110 -5.95 9.48 -7.65
N ASN A 111 -7.03 8.88 -8.13
CA ASN A 111 -7.55 9.13 -9.46
C ASN A 111 -8.45 10.37 -9.42
N LYS A 112 -7.99 11.52 -9.93
CA LYS A 112 -8.74 12.78 -9.88
C LYS A 112 -9.98 12.79 -10.78
N LYS A 113 -10.13 11.82 -11.68
CA LYS A 113 -11.32 11.70 -12.54
C LYS A 113 -12.45 10.98 -11.81
N THR A 114 -12.14 9.90 -11.10
CA THR A 114 -13.14 9.05 -10.41
C THR A 114 -13.21 9.30 -8.91
N TYR A 115 -12.27 10.06 -8.34
CA TYR A 115 -12.05 10.25 -6.90
C TYR A 115 -11.75 8.95 -6.14
N GLN A 116 -11.43 7.86 -6.83
CA GLN A 116 -10.96 6.64 -6.19
C GLN A 116 -9.60 6.88 -5.54
N VAL A 117 -9.48 6.42 -4.31
CA VAL A 117 -8.24 6.41 -3.53
C VAL A 117 -7.91 4.96 -3.23
N GLU A 118 -6.70 4.55 -3.59
CA GLU A 118 -6.22 3.19 -3.42
C GLU A 118 -4.82 3.24 -2.80
N THR A 119 -4.48 2.23 -2.00
CA THR A 119 -3.17 2.14 -1.33
C THR A 119 -2.48 0.86 -1.76
N GLN A 120 -1.20 0.98 -2.10
CA GLN A 120 -0.35 -0.16 -2.48
C GLN A 120 0.94 -0.14 -1.67
N VAL A 121 1.47 -1.32 -1.35
CA VAL A 121 2.69 -1.48 -0.55
C VAL A 121 3.82 -2.02 -1.42
N ILE A 122 4.95 -1.33 -1.41
CA ILE A 122 6.21 -1.76 -2.01
C ILE A 122 7.11 -2.26 -0.86
N ARG A 123 7.72 -3.43 -1.04
CA ARG A 123 8.62 -4.10 -0.11
C ARG A 123 10.06 -4.13 -0.60
#